data_AF-A0A0P8A668-F1
#
_entry.id   AF-A0A0P8A668-F1
#
_cell.length_a   1.000
_cell.length_b   1.000
_cell.length_c   1.000
_cell.angle_alpha   90.00
_cell.angle_beta   90.00
_cell.angle_gamma   90.00
#
_symmetry.space_group_name_H-M   'P 1'
#
loop_
_entity.id
_entity.type
_entity.pdbx_description
1 polymer ?
#
loop_
_entity_poly.entity_id
_entity_poly.type
_entity_poly.pdbx_seq_one_letter_code
_entity_poly.pdbx_strand_id
1 'polypeptide(L)' 'IALSSAVRYDEDNSTLRRVQGARRVVFDRRNHVIGQLGRMTVVHRDNPELRRCTFVSTLLGTLRQTRNEWCER' A
#
# COMPACT_ATOMS: atom_id res chain seq x y z
N ILE A 1 -8.17 5.53 11.81
CA ILE A 1 -7.09 6.49 11.48
C ILE A 1 -7.50 7.19 10.19
N ALA A 2 -7.87 8.47 10.24
CA ALA A 2 -8.14 9.26 9.05
C ALA A 2 -6.82 9.74 8.46
N LEU A 3 -6.69 9.73 7.12
CA LEU A 3 -5.55 10.33 6.44
C LEU A 3 -5.62 11.86 6.62
N SER A 4 -4.46 12.51 6.67
CA SER A 4 -4.39 13.97 6.55
C SER A 4 -5.10 14.42 5.27
N SER A 5 -5.77 15.57 5.31
CA SER A 5 -6.44 16.17 4.14
C SER A 5 -5.46 16.39 2.98
N ALA A 6 -4.18 16.62 3.27
CA ALA A 6 -3.13 16.80 2.27
C ALA A 6 -2.75 15.50 1.51
N VAL A 7 -3.21 14.34 1.97
CA VAL A 7 -2.89 13.03 1.40
C VAL A 7 -4.14 12.41 0.80
N ARG A 8 -3.99 11.74 -0.34
CA ARG A 8 -5.03 10.88 -0.92
C ARG A 8 -4.47 9.52 -1.26
N TYR A 9 -5.38 8.56 -1.37
CA TYR A 9 -5.06 7.29 -1.97
C TYR A 9 -4.92 7.46 -3.49
N ASP A 10 -3.93 6.79 -4.07
CA ASP A 10 -3.78 6.69 -5.51
C ASP A 10 -4.34 5.33 -5.94
N GLU A 11 -5.61 5.32 -6.36
CA GLU A 11 -6.31 4.09 -6.73
C GLU A 11 -5.72 3.47 -8.01
N ASP A 12 -5.24 4.30 -8.95
CA ASP A 12 -4.68 3.84 -10.22
C ASP A 12 -3.32 3.15 -10.02
N ASN A 13 -2.52 3.65 -9.08
CA ASN A 13 -1.24 3.05 -8.72
C ASN A 13 -1.31 2.10 -7.54
N SER A 14 -2.48 1.61 -7.15
CA SER A 14 -2.64 0.65 -6.07
C SER A 14 -3.33 -0.62 -6.53
N THR A 15 -2.90 -1.75 -5.97
CA THR A 15 -3.47 -3.07 -6.30
C THR A 15 -4.15 -3.73 -5.11
N LEU A 16 -3.96 -3.24 -3.88
CA LEU A 16 -4.69 -3.71 -2.71
C LEU A 16 -6.14 -3.20 -2.74
N ARG A 17 -7.07 -4.11 -2.98
CA ARG A 17 -8.50 -3.82 -3.10
C ARG A 17 -9.14 -3.69 -1.72
N ARG A 18 -10.21 -2.91 -1.65
CA ARG A 18 -11.06 -2.86 -0.45
C ARG A 18 -11.92 -4.12 -0.40
N VAL A 19 -11.99 -4.71 0.79
CA VAL A 19 -12.91 -5.81 1.15
C VAL A 19 -13.74 -5.30 2.32
N GLN A 20 -15.06 -5.24 2.15
CA GLN A 20 -15.99 -4.72 3.19
C GLN A 20 -15.60 -3.31 3.67
N GLY A 21 -15.22 -2.42 2.74
CA GLY A 21 -14.87 -1.03 3.05
C GLY A 21 -13.44 -0.80 3.55
N ALA A 22 -12.68 -1.85 3.88
CA ALA A 22 -11.31 -1.76 4.37
C ALA A 22 -10.31 -2.47 3.46
N ARG A 23 -9.08 -1.96 3.37
CA ARG A 23 -7.96 -2.70 2.77
C ARG A 23 -7.35 -3.54 3.88
N ARG A 24 -7.53 -4.86 3.81
CA ARG A 24 -7.12 -5.80 4.86
C ARG A 24 -6.00 -6.70 4.35
N VAL A 25 -4.95 -6.82 5.16
CA VAL A 25 -3.86 -7.77 4.97
C VAL A 25 -3.80 -8.64 6.22
N VAL A 26 -3.68 -9.95 6.03
CA VAL A 26 -3.57 -10.93 7.11
C VAL A 26 -2.33 -11.76 6.85
N PHE A 27 -1.49 -11.93 7.87
CA PHE A 27 -0.36 -12.84 7.83
C PHE A 27 -0.67 -14.08 8.67
N ASP A 28 -0.30 -15.25 8.19
CA ASP A 28 -0.33 -16.48 8.97
C ASP A 28 0.86 -16.54 9.94
N ARG A 29 0.94 -17.61 10.74
CA ARG A 29 2.03 -17.80 11.71
C ARG A 29 3.41 -18.04 11.08
N ARG A 30 3.46 -18.28 9.76
CA ARG A 30 4.69 -18.46 8.96
C ARG A 30 5.00 -17.22 8.13
N ASN A 31 4.32 -16.10 8.40
CA ASN A 31 4.43 -14.83 7.69
C ASN A 31 3.98 -14.88 6.22
N HIS A 32 3.19 -15.88 5.83
CA HIS A 32 2.53 -15.87 4.53
C HIS A 32 1.32 -14.96 4.57
N VAL A 33 1.13 -14.18 3.52
CA VAL A 33 -0.06 -13.37 3.34
C VAL A 33 -1.24 -14.29 3.00
N ILE A 34 -2.27 -14.27 3.84
CA ILE A 34 -3.57 -14.87 3.57
C ILE A 34 -4.42 -13.82 2.85
N GLY A 35 -4.71 -14.06 1.57
CA GLY A 35 -5.53 -13.18 0.75
C GLY A 35 -4.71 -12.36 -0.24
N GLN A 36 -4.76 -11.03 -0.12
CA GLN A 36 -4.25 -10.14 -1.17
C GLN A 36 -2.80 -9.72 -0.95
N LEU A 37 -1.96 -10.06 -1.92
CA LEU A 37 -0.70 -9.37 -2.19
C LEU A 37 -0.96 -8.08 -2.95
N GLY A 38 0.01 -7.18 -2.96
CA GLY A 38 -0.05 -6.00 -3.82
C GLY A 38 0.63 -4.78 -3.24
N ARG A 39 0.19 -3.62 -3.72
CA ARG A 39 0.72 -2.31 -3.38
C ARG A 39 -0.41 -1.40 -2.93
N MET A 40 -0.15 -0.63 -1.88
CA MET A 40 -0.91 0.55 -1.52
C MET A 40 -0.05 1.77 -1.78
N THR A 41 -0.59 2.75 -2.49
CA THR A 41 0.06 4.00 -2.82
C THR A 41 -0.74 5.16 -2.25
N VAL A 42 -0.06 6.05 -1.54
CA VAL A 42 -0.60 7.33 -1.11
C VAL A 42 0.25 8.45 -1.67
N VAL A 43 -0.41 9.54 -2.08
CA VAL A 43 0.22 10.69 -2.72
C VAL A 43 -0.22 11.96 -2.02
N HIS A 44 0.65 12.97 -2.03
CA HIS A 44 0.23 14.33 -1.68
C HIS A 44 -0.76 14.84 -2.73
N ARG A 45 -1.82 15.54 -2.31
CA ARG A 45 -2.84 16.04 -3.22
C ARG A 45 -2.29 17.05 -4.22
N ASP A 46 -1.44 17.96 -3.74
CA ASP A 46 -0.90 19.07 -4.52
C ASP A 46 0.47 18.79 -5.14
N ASN A 47 1.10 17.64 -4.81
CA ASN A 47 2.41 17.28 -5.34
C ASN A 47 2.51 15.75 -5.54
N PRO A 48 2.12 15.22 -6.72
CA PRO A 48 2.12 13.78 -7.01
C PRO A 48 3.50 13.11 -6.95
N GLU A 49 4.59 13.89 -7.03
CA GLU A 49 5.96 13.38 -6.85
C GLU A 49 6.22 12.96 -5.41
N LEU A 50 5.53 13.59 -4.44
CA LEU A 50 5.55 13.18 -3.04
C LEU A 50 4.60 12.00 -2.83
N ARG A 51 5.10 10.81 -3.13
CA ARG A 51 4.35 9.56 -2.98
C ARG A 51 5.05 8.58 -2.05
N ARG A 52 4.24 7.72 -1.43
CA ARG A 52 4.70 6.62 -0.58
C ARG A 52 3.95 5.36 -0.94
N CYS A 53 4.69 4.27 -1.10
CA CYS A 53 4.14 2.98 -1.46
C CYS A 53 4.48 1.95 -0.41
N THR A 54 3.51 1.12 -0.07
CA THR A 54 3.67 -0.02 0.82
C THR A 54 3.33 -1.28 0.04
N PHE A 55 4.30 -2.19 -0.08
CA PHE A 55 4.16 -3.47 -0.73
C PHE A 55 3.88 -4.56 0.30
N VAL A 56 2.92 -5.42 -0.03
CA VAL A 56 2.56 -6.63 0.71
C VAL A 56 3.13 -7.80 -0.06
N SER A 57 4.11 -8.50 0.54
CA SER A 57 4.83 -9.59 -0.11
C SER A 57 4.94 -10.80 0.81
N THR A 58 4.59 -11.97 0.29
CA THR A 58 4.92 -13.27 0.90
C THR A 58 6.40 -13.58 0.84
N LEU A 59 7.09 -13.16 -0.23
CA LEU A 59 8.53 -13.42 -0.42
C LEU A 59 9.35 -12.79 0.71
N LEU A 60 8.97 -11.58 1.12
CA LEU A 60 9.63 -10.89 2.23
C LEU A 60 9.00 -11.23 3.59
N GLY A 61 7.85 -11.93 3.60
CA GLY A 61 7.05 -12.19 4.80
C GLY A 61 6.69 -10.92 5.58
N THR A 62 6.64 -9.76 4.92
CA THR A 62 6.57 -8.46 5.59
C THR A 62 6.00 -7.37 4.69
N LEU A 63 5.74 -6.22 5.29
CA LEU A 63 5.41 -4.98 4.59
C LEU A 63 6.69 -4.21 4.26
N ARG A 64 6.89 -3.86 2.99
CA ARG A 64 8.00 -3.01 2.56
C ARG A 64 7.48 -1.63 2.17
N GLN A 65 8.00 -0.59 2.82
CA GLN A 65 7.67 0.78 2.47
C GLN A 65 8.78 1.41 1.61
N THR A 66 8.37 2.20 0.62
CA THR A 66 9.28 3.00 -0.23
C THR A 66 8.62 4.34 -0.60
N ARG A 67 9.32 5.21 -1.33
CA ARG A 67 8.86 6.56 -1.69
C ARG A 67 9.23 6.94 -3.11
N ASN A 68 8.47 7.87 -3.68
CA ASN A 68 8.77 8.56 -4.93
C ASN A 68 9.05 7.58 -6.09
N GLU A 69 10.15 7.76 -6.82
CA GLU A 69 10.53 6.95 -7.98
C GLU A 69 10.72 5.46 -7.64
N TRP A 70 11.01 5.14 -6.38
CA TRP A 70 11.17 3.76 -5.93
C TRP A 70 9.85 3.01 -5.80
N CYS A 71 8.71 3.69 -5.97
CA CYS A 71 7.40 3.05 -6.06
C CYS A 71 7.19 2.24 -7.35
N GLU A 72 7.97 2.53 -8.38
CA GLU A 72 7.87 1.92 -9.72
C GLU A 72 8.88 0.79 -9.93
N ARG A 73 9.78 0.58 -8.96
CA ARG A 73 10.78 -0.50 -8.92
C ARG A 73 10.30 -1.64 -8.05
#